data_AF-A0A3E2B509-F1
#
_entry.id   AF-A0A3E2B509-F1
#
_cell.length_a   1.000
_cell.length_b   1.000
_cell.length_c   1.000
_cell.angle_alpha   90.00
_cell.angle_beta   90.00
_cell.angle_gamma   90.00
#
_symmetry.space_group_name_H-M   'P 1'
#
loop_
_entity.id
_entity.type
_entity.pdbx_description
1 polymer ?
#
loop_
_entity_poly.entity_id
_entity_poly.type
_entity_poly.pdbx_seq_one_letter_code
_entity_poly.pdbx_strand_id
1 'polypeptide(L)'
;MSMTTILETLRPFGITRCYKGFPLTVYAIHLAVMEEDRLEEITEKIYRETADHFGCKWTAVERNLRTVVSRAWQVNPDLLCRMAGYPLTAAPTASEFIEIIASYIIRSRQTS
;
A
#
# COMPACT_ATOMS: atom_id res chain seq x y z
N MET A 1 -3.64 -15.33 -3.01
CA MET A 1 -4.58 -14.19 -2.92
C MET A 1 -4.82 -13.63 -4.31
N SER A 2 -6.04 -13.17 -4.65
CA SER A 2 -6.26 -12.53 -5.95
C SER A 2 -5.87 -11.06 -5.90
N MET A 3 -5.19 -10.57 -6.94
CA MET A 3 -4.82 -9.15 -7.08
C MET A 3 -6.04 -8.22 -6.96
N THR A 4 -7.23 -8.74 -7.28
CA THR A 4 -8.54 -8.09 -7.15
C THR A 4 -8.82 -7.55 -5.76
N THR A 5 -8.45 -8.26 -4.68
CA THR A 5 -8.72 -7.78 -3.31
C THR A 5 -7.97 -6.48 -3.02
N ILE A 6 -6.70 -6.39 -3.41
CA ILE A 6 -5.89 -5.17 -3.26
C ILE A 6 -6.53 -4.01 -4.04
N LEU A 7 -7.05 -4.29 -5.25
CA LEU A 7 -7.70 -3.26 -6.06
C LEU A 7 -8.97 -2.72 -5.40
N GLU A 8 -9.82 -3.61 -4.88
CA GLU A 8 -11.05 -3.19 -4.19
C GLU A 8 -10.75 -2.45 -2.89
N THR A 9 -9.67 -2.79 -2.17
CA THR A 9 -9.21 -2.02 -0.99
C THR A 9 -8.73 -0.62 -1.36
N LEU A 10 -8.09 -0.45 -2.52
CA LEU A 10 -7.56 0.83 -2.97
C LEU A 10 -8.61 1.73 -3.65
N ARG A 11 -9.69 1.14 -4.18
CA ARG A 11 -10.72 1.86 -4.96
C ARG A 11 -11.41 3.01 -4.20
N PRO A 12 -11.76 2.90 -2.90
CA PRO A 12 -12.36 4.00 -2.13
C PRO A 12 -11.47 5.24 -1.99
N PHE A 13 -10.16 5.10 -2.22
CA PHE A 13 -9.19 6.19 -2.20
C PHE A 13 -9.03 6.86 -3.58
N GLY A 14 -9.82 6.43 -4.58
CA GLY A 14 -9.70 6.91 -5.96
C GLY A 14 -8.42 6.43 -6.66
N ILE A 15 -7.75 5.41 -6.11
CA ILE A 15 -6.54 4.81 -6.68
C ILE A 15 -6.99 3.71 -7.64
N THR A 16 -6.89 3.99 -8.94
CA THR A 16 -7.34 3.10 -10.01
C THR A 16 -6.24 2.89 -11.05
N ARG A 17 -6.45 1.96 -11.99
CA ARG A 17 -5.50 1.62 -13.07
C ARG A 17 -5.03 2.82 -13.90
N CYS A 18 -5.77 3.93 -13.90
CA CYS A 18 -5.40 5.16 -14.60
C CYS A 18 -4.27 5.95 -13.92
N TYR A 19 -3.87 5.56 -12.71
CA TYR A 19 -2.81 6.22 -11.97
C TYR A 19 -1.43 5.65 -12.32
N LYS A 20 -0.45 6.49 -12.68
CA LYS A 20 0.88 6.04 -13.14
C LYS A 20 1.63 5.17 -12.10
N GLY A 21 1.40 5.43 -10.81
CA GLY A 21 1.99 4.63 -9.72
C GLY A 21 1.23 3.35 -9.37
N PHE A 22 0.08 3.09 -10.00
CA PHE A 22 -0.83 2.00 -9.63
C PHE A 22 -0.18 0.60 -9.67
N PRO A 23 0.56 0.21 -10.74
CA PRO A 23 1.17 -1.12 -10.79
C PRO A 23 2.21 -1.33 -9.68
N LEU A 24 3.02 -0.31 -9.42
CA LEU A 24 4.05 -0.32 -8.39
C LEU A 24 3.42 -0.46 -6.99
N THR A 25 2.37 0.31 -6.70
CA THR A 25 1.68 0.26 -5.41
C THR A 25 1.00 -1.07 -5.16
N VAL A 26 0.29 -1.61 -6.16
CA VAL A 26 -0.39 -2.89 -6.02
C VAL A 26 0.60 -4.02 -5.77
N TYR A 27 1.73 -4.01 -6.49
CA TYR A 27 2.78 -5.02 -6.30
C TYR A 27 3.48 -4.90 -4.95
N ALA A 28 3.80 -3.68 -4.50
CA ALA A 28 4.41 -3.46 -3.20
C ALA A 28 3.50 -3.96 -2.04
N ILE A 29 2.19 -3.67 -2.11
CA ILE A 29 1.21 -4.18 -1.15
C ILE A 29 1.07 -5.70 -1.26
N HIS A 30 1.12 -6.25 -2.47
CA HIS A 30 1.07 -7.69 -2.67
C HIS A 30 2.23 -8.40 -1.97
N LEU A 31 3.46 -7.90 -2.12
CA LEU A 31 4.63 -8.42 -1.41
C LEU A 31 4.44 -8.33 0.11
N ALA A 32 4.00 -7.17 0.63
CA ALA A 32 3.74 -6.98 2.05
C ALA A 32 2.72 -7.96 2.64
N VAL A 33 1.68 -8.32 1.86
CA VAL A 33 0.66 -9.29 2.29
C VAL A 33 1.16 -10.73 2.22
N MET A 34 2.13 -11.04 1.35
CA MET A 34 2.67 -12.39 1.20
C MET A 34 3.82 -12.68 2.17
N GLU A 35 4.59 -11.67 2.59
CA GLU A 35 5.68 -11.81 3.56
C GLU A 35 5.24 -11.41 4.99
N GLU A 36 4.22 -12.10 5.51
CA GLU A 36 3.54 -11.78 6.78
C GLU A 36 4.47 -11.76 8.02
N ASP A 37 5.63 -12.41 7.96
CA ASP A 37 6.46 -12.66 9.14
C ASP A 37 7.38 -11.50 9.61
N ARG A 38 7.65 -10.44 8.82
CA ARG A 38 8.75 -9.48 9.17
C ARG A 38 8.58 -8.02 8.70
N LEU A 39 7.40 -7.41 8.84
CA LEU A 39 7.05 -6.09 8.27
C LEU A 39 8.08 -4.94 8.48
N GLU A 40 8.83 -4.93 9.58
CA GLU A 40 9.85 -3.89 9.85
C GLU A 40 11.13 -4.00 9.00
N GLU A 41 11.58 -5.21 8.65
CA GLU A 41 12.73 -5.40 7.72
C GLU A 41 12.32 -5.34 6.24
N ILE A 42 11.01 -5.38 5.99
CA ILE A 42 10.44 -5.66 4.68
C ILE A 42 10.31 -4.41 3.81
N THR A 43 10.26 -3.19 4.35
CA THR A 43 9.92 -2.02 3.50
C THR A 43 11.01 -1.69 2.46
N GLU A 44 12.29 -1.72 2.84
CA GLU A 44 13.38 -1.51 1.87
C GLU A 44 13.46 -2.64 0.85
N LYS A 45 13.28 -3.88 1.33
CA LYS A 45 13.21 -5.07 0.48
C LYS A 45 12.06 -4.98 -0.53
N ILE A 46 10.86 -4.58 -0.10
CA ILE A 46 9.71 -4.35 -0.97
C ILE A 46 10.03 -3.31 -2.04
N TYR A 47 10.64 -2.18 -1.67
CA TYR A 47 10.96 -1.15 -2.67
C TYR A 47 11.98 -1.65 -3.69
N ARG A 48 12.99 -2.40 -3.26
CA ARG A 48 14.00 -3.01 -4.14
C ARG A 48 13.39 -4.07 -5.04
N GLU A 49 12.63 -5.02 -4.49
CA GLU A 49 11.98 -6.09 -5.27
C GLU A 49 10.92 -5.54 -6.23
N THR A 50 10.15 -4.53 -5.82
CA THR A 50 9.24 -3.82 -6.71
C THR A 50 10.01 -3.12 -7.83
N ALA A 51 11.13 -2.47 -7.49
CA ALA A 51 11.95 -1.79 -8.48
C ALA A 51 12.53 -2.77 -9.51
N ASP A 52 13.05 -3.91 -9.03
CA ASP A 52 13.61 -4.97 -9.86
C ASP A 52 12.54 -5.59 -10.76
N HIS A 53 11.34 -5.87 -10.23
CA HIS A 53 10.21 -6.41 -11.01
C HIS A 53 9.80 -5.50 -12.17
N PHE A 54 9.83 -4.18 -11.97
CA PHE A 54 9.42 -3.20 -12.98
C PHE A 54 10.60 -2.57 -13.74
N GLY A 55 11.84 -3.02 -13.51
CA GLY A 55 13.04 -2.49 -14.17
C GLY A 55 13.28 -0.99 -13.92
N CYS A 56 13.00 -0.52 -12.70
CA CYS A 56 13.14 0.90 -12.33
C CYS A 56 14.01 1.07 -11.07
N LYS A 57 14.16 2.31 -10.59
CA LYS A 57 14.89 2.59 -9.34
C LYS A 57 13.94 2.51 -8.14
N TRP A 58 14.41 2.01 -7.01
CA TRP A 58 13.63 1.98 -5.75
C TRP A 58 13.12 3.37 -5.34
N THR A 59 13.87 4.44 -5.63
CA THR A 59 13.44 5.83 -5.40
C THR A 59 12.25 6.24 -6.27
N ALA A 60 12.09 5.66 -7.46
CA ALA A 60 10.92 5.88 -8.30
C ALA A 60 9.68 5.18 -7.71
N VAL A 61 9.85 4.00 -7.12
CA VAL A 61 8.78 3.27 -6.39
C VAL A 61 8.30 4.11 -5.22
N GLU A 62 9.21 4.55 -4.36
CA GLU A 62 8.90 5.37 -3.18
C GLU A 62 8.20 6.68 -3.58
N ARG A 63 8.70 7.38 -4.60
CA ARG A 63 8.07 8.62 -5.11
C ARG A 63 6.64 8.39 -5.60
N ASN A 64 6.40 7.32 -6.35
CA ASN A 64 5.05 7.00 -6.83
C ASN A 64 4.12 6.67 -5.66
N LEU A 65 4.60 5.88 -4.69
CA LEU A 65 3.86 5.56 -3.48
C LEU A 65 3.49 6.82 -2.70
N ARG A 66 4.41 7.74 -2.44
CA ARG A 66 4.06 8.99 -1.73
C ARG A 66 2.97 9.79 -2.45
N THR A 67 2.95 9.76 -3.78
CA THR A 67 1.89 10.42 -4.57
C THR A 67 0.55 9.72 -4.38
N VAL A 68 0.56 8.38 -4.32
CA VAL A 68 -0.61 7.57 -3.99
C VAL A 68 -1.11 7.83 -2.56
N VAL A 69 -0.20 7.90 -1.57
CA VAL A 69 -0.57 8.19 -0.18
C VAL A 69 -1.18 9.57 -0.06
N SER A 70 -0.58 10.58 -0.69
CA SER A 70 -1.15 11.94 -0.73
C SER A 70 -2.56 11.92 -1.30
N ARG A 71 -2.80 11.14 -2.38
CA ARG A 71 -4.14 10.99 -2.94
C ARG A 71 -5.11 10.30 -1.98
N ALA A 72 -4.71 9.20 -1.34
CA ALA A 72 -5.54 8.48 -0.39
C ALA A 72 -5.96 9.37 0.78
N TRP A 73 -5.01 10.12 1.33
CA TRP A 73 -5.23 11.07 2.42
C TRP A 73 -6.18 12.21 2.01
N GLN A 74 -6.06 12.72 0.78
CA GLN A 74 -6.96 13.77 0.29
C GLN A 74 -8.39 13.27 0.02
N VAL A 75 -8.54 12.01 -0.41
CA VAL A 75 -9.84 11.46 -0.84
C VAL A 75 -10.64 10.91 0.32
N ASN A 76 -10.03 10.13 1.21
CA ASN A 76 -10.76 9.46 2.29
C ASN A 76 -9.86 9.20 3.52
N PRO A 77 -9.44 10.26 4.23
CA PRO A 77 -8.58 10.12 5.41
C PRO A 77 -9.28 9.32 6.52
N ASP A 78 -10.60 9.47 6.67
CA ASP A 78 -11.38 8.77 7.70
C ASP A 78 -11.39 7.24 7.49
N LEU A 79 -11.48 6.78 6.24
CA LEU A 79 -11.34 5.36 5.94
C LEU A 79 -9.93 4.88 6.20
N LEU A 80 -8.90 5.67 5.86
CA LEU A 80 -7.52 5.30 6.10
C LEU A 80 -7.23 5.16 7.61
N CYS A 81 -7.74 6.07 8.44
CA CYS A 81 -7.69 5.97 9.90
C CYS A 81 -8.40 4.70 10.41
N ARG A 82 -9.58 4.38 9.88
CA ARG A 82 -10.30 3.14 10.23
C ARG A 82 -9.51 1.89 9.86
N MET A 83 -8.85 1.88 8.71
CA MET A 83 -7.98 0.77 8.29
C MET A 83 -6.72 0.68 9.15
N ALA A 84 -6.15 1.81 9.59
CA ALA A 84 -5.00 1.84 10.48
C ALA A 84 -5.34 1.26 11.86
N GLY A 85 -6.56 1.49 12.35
CA GLY A 85 -6.99 1.07 13.68
C GLY A 85 -6.56 2.03 14.80
N TYR A 86 -5.98 3.17 14.43
CA TYR A 86 -5.59 4.26 15.33
C TYR A 86 -5.73 5.62 14.62
N PRO A 87 -5.83 6.74 15.37
CA PRO A 87 -5.93 8.06 14.76
C PRO A 87 -4.66 8.44 14.00
N LEU A 88 -4.80 8.89 12.75
CA LEU A 88 -3.73 9.54 12.01
C LEU A 88 -3.93 11.05 12.07
N THR A 89 -2.90 11.80 12.47
CA THR A 89 -2.95 13.28 12.53
C THR A 89 -2.50 13.94 11.23
N ALA A 90 -1.85 13.18 10.34
CA ALA A 90 -1.38 13.59 9.03
C ALA A 90 -1.36 12.40 8.07
N ALA A 91 -1.09 12.67 6.78
CA ALA A 91 -0.87 11.62 5.81
C ALA A 91 0.27 10.69 6.26
N PRO A 92 0.08 9.35 6.22
CA PRO A 92 1.15 8.43 6.57
C PRO A 92 2.31 8.52 5.58
N THR A 93 3.45 7.97 5.96
CA THR A 93 4.55 7.70 5.03
C THR A 93 4.18 6.59 4.04
N ALA A 94 4.97 6.44 2.98
CA ALA A 94 4.77 5.35 2.02
C ALA A 94 4.81 3.97 2.68
N SER A 95 5.71 3.80 3.65
CA SER A 95 5.90 2.56 4.41
C SER A 95 4.71 2.27 5.32
N GLU A 96 4.31 3.25 6.14
CA GLU A 96 3.13 3.13 7.01
C GLU A 96 1.87 2.87 6.19
N PHE A 97 1.72 3.49 5.01
CA PHE A 97 0.59 3.23 4.14
C PHE A 97 0.56 1.76 3.66
N ILE A 98 1.69 1.22 3.21
CA ILE A 98 1.76 -0.19 2.81
C ILE A 98 1.39 -1.10 3.98
N GLU A 99 1.94 -0.83 5.17
CA GLU A 99 1.66 -1.58 6.39
C GLU A 99 0.18 -1.52 6.78
N ILE A 100 -0.43 -0.34 6.77
CA ILE A 100 -1.86 -0.14 7.09
C ILE A 100 -2.73 -0.96 6.15
N ILE A 101 -2.50 -0.85 4.84
CA ILE A 101 -3.32 -1.54 3.84
C ILE A 101 -3.08 -3.06 3.91
N ALA A 102 -1.84 -3.51 4.02
CA ALA A 102 -1.50 -4.92 4.14
C ALA A 102 -2.12 -5.54 5.39
N SER A 103 -1.96 -4.88 6.55
CA SER A 103 -2.52 -5.34 7.82
C SER A 103 -4.05 -5.36 7.82
N TYR A 104 -4.69 -4.35 7.21
CA TYR A 104 -6.14 -4.34 7.04
C TYR A 104 -6.61 -5.55 6.21
N ILE A 105 -5.94 -5.81 5.09
CA ILE A 105 -6.22 -6.95 4.22
C ILE A 105 -6.03 -8.27 4.98
N ILE A 106 -4.93 -8.42 5.72
CA ILE A 106 -4.61 -9.62 6.51
C ILE A 106 -5.70 -9.87 7.57
N ARG A 107 -6.06 -8.86 8.36
CA ARG A 107 -7.11 -8.98 9.39
C ARG A 107 -8.47 -9.34 8.78
N SER A 108 -8.80 -8.75 7.64
CA SER A 108 -10.06 -9.04 6.92
C SER A 108 -10.16 -10.50 6.46
N ARG A 109 -9.04 -11.22 6.34
CA ARG A 109 -9.01 -12.66 6.03
C ARG A 109 -9.39 -13.54 7.22
N GLN A 110 -9.13 -13.08 8.45
CA GLN A 110 -9.36 -13.85 9.67
C GLN A 110 -10.81 -13.75 10.17
N THR A 111 -11.56 -12.76 9.68
CA THR A 111 -12.95 -12.50 10.08
C THR A 111 -13.99 -13.10 9.13
N SER A 112 -13.56 -13.89 8.13
CA SER A 112 -14.42 -14.59 7.15
C SER A 112 -14.36 -16.10 7.31
#